data_AF-A0A1Z7YYP0-F1
#
_entry.id   AF-A0A1Z7YYP0-F1
#
_cell.length_a   1.000
_cell.length_b   1.000
_cell.length_c   1.000
_cell.angle_alpha   90.00
_cell.angle_beta   90.00
_cell.angle_gamma   90.00
#
_symmetry.space_group_name_H-M   'P 1'
#
loop_
_entity.id
_entity.type
_entity.pdbx_description
1 polymer ?
#
loop_
_entity_poly.entity_id
_entity_poly.type
_entity_poly.pdbx_seq_one_letter_code
_entity_poly.pdbx_strand_id
1 'polypeptide(L)'
;MKYLDKLINIYILFFALSLLLYGCNGCSRYEINEKANARNSSRDYSSPETKLDESNIPLINSNTSSSNNSNLTLMELFKKHKSAVFMILTSDGKDGKQGSGFFISASGIGVSNFHVFEGTNKGLEIIKLESGEELKIYEVLDSNKEDDYIIFKVNSDNHFNFFNVASNLPEIGEEVFAIGNPKGLEHTLSKGIISGYRGNSREIIQTTTEITHGSSGGPLLNMTGEVIGITTMGIGEANLNFAINMNTIPITSNIIKKEK
;
A
#
# COMPACT_ATOMS: atom_id res chain seq x y z
N MET A 1 12.99 -14.73 -36.93
CA MET A 1 11.66 -15.32 -37.25
C MET A 1 11.39 -16.69 -36.63
N LYS A 2 12.37 -17.56 -36.31
CA LYS A 2 12.08 -18.90 -35.72
C LYS A 2 11.79 -18.96 -34.21
N TYR A 3 11.75 -17.81 -33.52
CA TYR A 3 11.47 -17.73 -32.07
C TYR A 3 10.04 -17.26 -31.75
N LEU A 4 9.40 -16.50 -32.64
CA LEU A 4 8.02 -16.02 -32.45
C LEU A 4 7.00 -17.17 -32.52
N ASP A 5 7.23 -18.16 -33.39
CA ASP A 5 6.31 -19.29 -33.59
C ASP A 5 6.29 -20.27 -32.39
N LYS A 6 7.32 -20.26 -31.54
CA LYS A 6 7.36 -21.08 -30.32
C LYS A 6 6.56 -20.46 -29.17
N LEU A 7 6.50 -19.13 -29.08
CA LEU A 7 5.75 -18.43 -28.04
C LEU A 7 4.24 -18.48 -28.30
N ILE A 8 3.82 -18.41 -29.56
CA ILE A 8 2.40 -18.50 -29.94
C ILE A 8 1.83 -19.90 -29.65
N ASN A 9 2.60 -20.97 -29.87
CA ASN A 9 2.15 -22.34 -29.57
C ASN A 9 2.03 -22.65 -28.07
N ILE A 10 2.82 -21.99 -27.20
CA ILE A 10 2.70 -22.13 -25.74
C ILE A 10 1.43 -21.48 -25.21
N TYR A 11 1.04 -20.31 -25.76
CA TYR A 11 -0.21 -19.64 -25.36
C TYR A 11 -1.46 -20.40 -25.82
N ILE A 12 -1.43 -21.02 -27.01
CA ILE A 12 -2.57 -21.83 -27.50
C ILE A 12 -2.76 -23.11 -26.66
N LEU A 13 -1.66 -23.71 -26.17
CA LEU A 13 -1.74 -24.90 -25.32
C LEU A 13 -2.26 -24.59 -23.90
N PHE A 14 -2.00 -23.39 -23.37
CA PHE A 14 -2.56 -22.94 -22.09
C PHE A 14 -4.05 -22.54 -22.19
N PHE A 15 -4.48 -21.96 -23.31
CA PHE A 15 -5.88 -21.57 -23.53
C PHE A 15 -6.80 -22.78 -23.78
N ALA A 16 -6.27 -23.88 -24.33
CA ALA A 16 -7.04 -25.11 -24.55
C ALA A 16 -7.25 -25.94 -23.26
N LEU A 17 -6.44 -25.75 -22.22
CA LEU A 17 -6.55 -26.51 -20.97
C LEU A 17 -7.57 -25.90 -19.98
N SER A 18 -7.95 -24.62 -20.14
CA SER A 18 -8.96 -23.98 -19.28
C SER A 18 -10.40 -24.22 -19.72
N LEU A 19 -10.61 -24.86 -20.89
CA LEU A 19 -11.94 -25.19 -21.44
C LEU A 19 -12.39 -26.63 -21.12
N LEU A 20 -11.62 -27.41 -20.34
CA LEU A 20 -11.97 -28.78 -19.94
C LEU A 20 -12.39 -28.95 -18.48
N LEU A 21 -12.62 -27.87 -17.72
CA LEU A 21 -13.10 -27.96 -16.33
C LEU A 21 -14.51 -27.37 -16.09
N TYR A 22 -15.24 -27.00 -17.14
CA TYR A 22 -16.67 -26.71 -17.02
C TYR A 22 -17.52 -27.86 -17.58
N GLY A 23 -17.87 -28.79 -16.70
CA GLY A 23 -18.85 -29.83 -16.99
C GLY A 23 -19.06 -30.84 -15.86
N CYS A 24 -19.99 -30.54 -14.94
CA CYS A 24 -21.20 -31.36 -14.74
C CYS A 24 -22.07 -30.80 -13.60
N ASN A 25 -23.34 -30.59 -13.92
CA ASN A 25 -24.46 -30.44 -12.98
C ASN A 25 -24.76 -31.77 -12.28
N GLY A 26 -25.27 -31.72 -11.04
CA GLY A 26 -25.88 -32.90 -10.42
C GLY A 26 -26.23 -32.74 -8.95
N CYS A 27 -27.45 -32.24 -8.68
CA CYS A 27 -28.15 -32.39 -7.42
C CYS A 27 -28.10 -33.82 -6.86
N SER A 28 -27.93 -33.96 -5.54
CA SER A 28 -28.65 -35.00 -4.82
C SER A 28 -28.99 -34.54 -3.40
N ARG A 29 -30.29 -34.67 -3.11
CA ARG A 29 -31.00 -34.29 -1.90
C ARG A 29 -30.93 -35.49 -0.97
N TYR A 30 -30.47 -35.31 0.26
CA TYR A 30 -30.56 -36.35 1.30
C TYR A 30 -31.27 -35.75 2.52
N GLU A 31 -32.57 -36.01 2.60
CA GLU A 31 -33.36 -35.91 3.83
C GLU A 31 -33.05 -37.14 4.69
N ILE A 32 -32.60 -36.95 5.93
CA ILE A 32 -32.77 -37.96 6.99
C ILE A 32 -33.45 -37.31 8.18
N ASN A 33 -34.60 -37.89 8.49
CA ASN A 33 -35.48 -37.68 9.63
C ASN A 33 -34.76 -37.68 10.99
N GLU A 34 -35.28 -36.85 11.89
CA GLU A 34 -35.06 -36.90 13.33
C GLU A 34 -35.29 -38.30 13.91
N LYS A 35 -34.41 -38.70 14.83
CA LYS A 35 -34.82 -39.27 16.14
C LYS A 35 -33.63 -39.31 17.11
N ALA A 36 -33.77 -38.48 18.15
CA ALA A 36 -33.36 -38.66 19.54
C ALA A 36 -32.05 -39.44 19.84
N ASN A 37 -31.06 -38.72 20.37
CA ASN A 37 -30.51 -39.07 21.70
C ASN A 37 -29.66 -37.91 22.25
N ALA A 38 -30.18 -37.30 23.30
CA ALA A 38 -29.49 -36.31 24.10
C ALA A 38 -28.28 -36.95 24.81
N ARG A 39 -27.08 -36.42 24.56
CA ARG A 39 -25.98 -36.44 25.53
C ARG A 39 -25.30 -35.07 25.54
N ASN A 40 -25.54 -34.37 26.64
CA ASN A 40 -24.89 -33.13 27.04
C ASN A 40 -23.36 -33.30 27.06
N SER A 41 -22.66 -32.38 26.42
CA SER A 41 -21.23 -32.13 26.60
C SER A 41 -21.01 -30.62 26.58
N SER A 42 -21.48 -29.96 27.63
CA SER A 42 -21.07 -28.60 27.97
C SER A 42 -19.58 -28.64 28.33
N ARG A 43 -18.72 -28.09 27.47
CA ARG A 43 -17.32 -27.84 27.85
C ARG A 43 -17.27 -26.47 28.53
N ASP A 44 -17.07 -26.51 29.84
CA ASP A 44 -16.80 -25.35 30.69
C ASP A 44 -15.46 -24.71 30.28
N TYR A 45 -15.48 -23.43 29.93
CA TYR A 45 -14.28 -22.61 29.78
C TYR A 45 -14.13 -21.79 31.07
N SER A 46 -13.50 -22.38 32.09
CA SER A 46 -13.03 -21.64 33.26
C SER A 46 -11.55 -21.27 33.07
N SER A 47 -11.29 -19.96 32.93
CA SER A 47 -9.95 -19.40 32.98
C SER A 47 -9.39 -19.48 34.41
N PRO A 48 -8.10 -19.81 34.63
CA PRO A 48 -7.52 -19.74 35.96
C PRO A 48 -7.22 -18.28 36.33
N GLU A 49 -7.91 -17.73 37.33
CA GLU A 49 -7.50 -16.48 37.97
C GLU A 49 -6.18 -16.70 38.73
N THR A 50 -5.10 -16.10 38.23
CA THR A 50 -3.84 -16.00 38.97
C THR A 50 -3.87 -14.71 39.79
N LYS A 51 -3.87 -14.82 41.12
CA LYS A 51 -3.71 -13.67 42.03
C LYS A 51 -2.30 -13.10 41.85
N LEU A 52 -2.20 -11.86 41.38
CA LEU A 52 -0.96 -11.09 41.38
C LEU A 52 -0.73 -10.53 42.80
N ASP A 53 0.44 -10.80 43.36
CA ASP A 53 0.93 -10.24 44.62
C ASP A 53 1.57 -8.87 44.33
N GLU A 54 0.93 -7.79 44.77
CA GLU A 54 1.34 -6.40 44.54
C GLU A 54 2.51 -5.93 45.43
N SER A 55 3.12 -6.81 46.24
CA SER A 55 4.07 -6.38 47.27
C SER A 55 5.53 -6.13 46.83
N ASN A 56 5.86 -6.20 45.53
CA ASN A 56 7.24 -5.96 45.05
C ASN A 56 7.31 -5.24 43.69
N ILE A 57 6.75 -4.03 43.59
CA ILE A 57 7.05 -3.13 42.45
C ILE A 57 8.23 -2.23 42.84
N PRO A 58 9.39 -2.32 42.17
CA PRO A 58 10.47 -1.36 42.39
C PRO A 58 10.03 0.02 41.90
N LEU A 59 10.03 1.01 42.80
CA LEU A 59 9.85 2.42 42.45
C LEU A 59 11.01 2.86 41.56
N ILE A 60 10.78 2.94 40.25
CA ILE A 60 11.74 3.54 39.31
C ILE A 60 11.71 5.05 39.51
N ASN A 61 12.73 5.57 40.20
CA ASN A 61 12.99 7.00 40.31
C ASN A 61 13.31 7.59 38.93
N SER A 62 12.37 8.28 38.31
CA SER A 62 12.57 9.03 37.07
C SER A 62 13.25 10.37 37.37
N ASN A 63 14.55 10.34 37.66
CA ASN A 63 15.42 11.50 37.57
C ASN A 63 16.54 11.20 36.58
N THR A 64 16.25 11.37 35.29
CA THR A 64 17.28 11.60 34.27
C THR A 64 16.81 12.67 33.30
N SER A 65 17.25 13.90 33.57
CA SER A 65 17.36 14.97 32.61
C SER A 65 18.33 14.51 31.51
N SER A 66 17.84 14.16 30.33
CA SER A 66 18.68 13.87 29.16
C SER A 66 18.12 14.58 27.93
N SER A 67 18.93 15.49 27.39
CA SER A 67 18.92 16.13 26.07
C SER A 67 17.66 16.00 25.20
N ASN A 68 16.98 17.13 24.97
CA ASN A 68 15.95 17.33 23.94
C ASN A 68 16.54 17.25 22.51
N ASN A 69 16.84 16.04 22.04
CA ASN A 69 16.83 15.68 20.62
C ASN A 69 15.88 14.49 20.46
N SER A 70 14.61 14.71 20.77
CA SER A 70 13.60 13.67 20.62
C SER A 70 13.27 13.51 19.14
N ASN A 71 13.76 12.43 18.53
CA ASN A 71 13.21 11.95 17.27
C ASN A 71 11.69 11.86 17.40
N LEU A 72 10.97 12.30 16.37
CA LEU A 72 9.51 12.25 16.37
C LEU A 72 9.04 10.81 16.55
N THR A 73 8.02 10.63 17.38
CA THR A 73 7.32 9.35 17.51
C THR A 73 6.58 9.03 16.20
N LEU A 74 6.26 7.75 15.98
CA LEU A 74 5.47 7.32 14.82
C LEU A 74 4.12 8.03 14.74
N MET A 75 3.48 8.30 15.88
CA MET A 75 2.23 9.06 15.96
C MET A 75 2.43 10.51 15.47
N GLU A 76 3.51 11.16 15.86
CA GLU A 76 3.81 12.53 15.43
C GLU A 76 4.15 12.58 13.94
N LEU A 77 4.92 11.62 13.45
CA LEU A 77 5.18 11.46 12.01
C LEU A 77 3.87 11.28 11.24
N PHE A 78 3.00 10.37 11.68
CA PHE A 78 1.70 10.17 11.05
C PHE A 78 0.86 11.45 11.02
N LYS A 79 0.70 12.13 12.17
CA LYS A 79 -0.06 13.39 12.25
C LYS A 79 0.51 14.48 11.35
N LYS A 80 1.84 14.59 11.28
CA LYS A 80 2.53 15.57 10.44
C LYS A 80 2.32 15.31 8.95
N HIS A 81 2.30 14.04 8.56
CA HIS A 81 2.42 13.64 7.15
C HIS A 81 1.14 13.17 6.48
N LYS A 82 0.10 12.77 7.25
CA LYS A 82 -1.14 12.19 6.67
C LYS A 82 -1.81 13.07 5.60
N SER A 83 -1.81 14.39 5.78
CA SER A 83 -2.42 15.34 4.82
C SER A 83 -1.72 15.43 3.47
N ALA A 84 -0.49 14.92 3.35
CA ALA A 84 0.23 14.82 2.08
C ALA A 84 -0.16 13.57 1.28
N VAL A 85 -0.93 12.66 1.86
CA VAL A 85 -1.45 11.45 1.22
C VAL A 85 -2.89 11.71 0.78
N PHE A 86 -3.23 11.23 -0.40
CA PHE A 86 -4.56 11.39 -0.98
C PHE A 86 -5.10 10.05 -1.47
N MET A 87 -6.41 9.96 -1.58
CA MET A 87 -7.10 8.84 -2.19
C MET A 87 -7.29 9.11 -3.68
N ILE A 88 -7.18 8.05 -4.47
CA ILE A 88 -7.43 8.10 -5.91
C ILE A 88 -8.63 7.23 -6.20
N LEU A 89 -9.63 7.82 -6.86
CA LEU A 89 -10.81 7.11 -7.34
C LEU A 89 -10.78 7.10 -8.86
N THR A 90 -10.89 5.91 -9.44
CA THR A 90 -10.89 5.69 -10.88
C THR A 90 -12.03 4.75 -11.29
N SER A 91 -12.37 4.71 -12.57
CA SER A 91 -13.41 3.80 -13.08
C SER A 91 -13.14 3.42 -14.53
N ASP A 92 -13.40 2.15 -14.86
CA ASP A 92 -13.39 1.63 -16.23
C ASP A 92 -14.78 1.70 -16.91
N GLY A 93 -15.74 2.37 -16.26
CA GLY A 93 -17.13 2.47 -16.71
C GLY A 93 -18.04 1.32 -16.27
N LYS A 94 -17.49 0.26 -15.67
CA LYS A 94 -18.26 -0.85 -15.06
C LYS A 94 -18.06 -0.91 -13.57
N ASP A 95 -16.80 -0.87 -13.14
CA ASP A 95 -16.37 -0.95 -11.76
C ASP A 95 -15.59 0.30 -11.35
N GLY A 96 -15.66 0.62 -10.06
CA GLY A 96 -14.80 1.63 -9.43
C GLY A 96 -13.52 0.97 -8.92
N LYS A 97 -12.38 1.62 -9.14
CA LYS A 97 -11.09 1.25 -8.57
C LYS A 97 -10.65 2.34 -7.59
N GLN A 98 -9.89 1.92 -6.58
CA GLN A 98 -9.36 2.81 -5.58
C GLN A 98 -7.88 2.54 -5.36
N GLY A 99 -7.11 3.62 -5.21
CA GLY A 99 -5.73 3.59 -4.78
C GLY A 99 -5.39 4.75 -3.86
N SER A 100 -4.10 4.90 -3.59
CA SER A 100 -3.52 5.99 -2.82
C SER A 100 -2.47 6.72 -3.67
N GLY A 101 -2.13 7.92 -3.27
CA GLY A 101 -0.99 8.65 -3.80
C GLY A 101 -0.52 9.67 -2.78
N PHE A 102 0.57 10.37 -3.09
CA PHE A 102 1.12 11.38 -2.20
C PHE A 102 1.77 12.51 -2.97
N PHE A 103 1.83 13.70 -2.36
CA PHE A 103 2.50 14.85 -2.94
C PHE A 103 4.00 14.84 -2.64
N ILE A 104 4.79 15.22 -3.64
CA ILE A 104 6.25 15.44 -3.56
C ILE A 104 6.64 16.91 -3.77
N SER A 105 5.66 17.81 -3.88
CA SER A 105 5.88 19.25 -3.96
C SER A 105 4.70 20.02 -3.38
N ALA A 106 4.96 21.25 -2.95
CA ALA A 106 3.92 22.17 -2.50
C ALA A 106 2.97 22.60 -3.64
N SER A 107 3.42 22.51 -4.90
CA SER A 107 2.63 22.91 -6.08
C SER A 107 1.67 21.85 -6.61
N GLY A 108 1.56 20.71 -5.92
CA GLY A 108 0.61 19.65 -6.27
C GLY A 108 1.13 18.61 -7.26
N ILE A 109 2.46 18.42 -7.35
CA ILE A 109 3.03 17.25 -8.03
C ILE A 109 2.81 16.02 -7.15
N GLY A 110 2.00 15.09 -7.63
CA GLY A 110 1.64 13.83 -6.99
C GLY A 110 2.29 12.62 -7.65
N VAL A 111 2.46 11.57 -6.86
CA VAL A 111 3.00 10.27 -7.26
C VAL A 111 2.03 9.16 -6.86
N SER A 112 1.91 8.14 -7.70
CA SER A 112 1.16 6.91 -7.42
C SER A 112 1.65 5.77 -8.32
N ASN A 113 1.00 4.61 -8.25
CA ASN A 113 1.24 3.52 -9.18
C ASN A 113 0.50 3.73 -10.51
N PHE A 114 1.09 3.27 -11.61
CA PHE A 114 0.46 3.35 -12.93
C PHE A 114 -0.82 2.51 -12.99
N HIS A 115 -0.80 1.30 -12.43
CA HIS A 115 -1.94 0.37 -12.53
C HIS A 115 -3.23 0.89 -11.86
N VAL A 116 -3.13 1.83 -10.92
CA VAL A 116 -4.29 2.50 -10.28
C VAL A 116 -5.11 3.29 -11.32
N PHE A 117 -4.45 3.79 -12.35
CA PHE A 117 -5.04 4.58 -13.43
C PHE A 117 -5.42 3.72 -14.64
N GLU A 118 -4.91 2.50 -14.74
CA GLU A 118 -5.08 1.66 -15.92
C GLU A 118 -6.56 1.32 -16.21
N GLY A 119 -6.97 1.55 -17.46
CA GLY A 119 -8.34 1.35 -17.92
C GLY A 119 -9.27 2.52 -17.64
N THR A 120 -8.78 3.57 -16.97
CA THR A 120 -9.57 4.77 -16.72
C THR A 120 -9.51 5.71 -17.90
N ASN A 121 -10.65 6.28 -18.28
CA ASN A 121 -10.66 7.34 -19.27
C ASN A 121 -10.05 8.60 -18.64
N LYS A 122 -9.05 9.15 -19.33
CA LYS A 122 -8.35 10.38 -18.92
C LYS A 122 -9.35 11.49 -18.54
N GLY A 123 -9.21 12.02 -17.33
CA GLY A 123 -10.03 13.09 -16.76
C GLY A 123 -11.20 12.59 -15.90
N LEU A 124 -11.47 11.28 -15.88
CA LEU A 124 -12.47 10.70 -14.99
C LEU A 124 -11.91 10.36 -13.60
N GLU A 125 -10.60 10.42 -13.44
CA GLU A 125 -9.95 10.22 -12.15
C GLU A 125 -10.29 11.36 -11.18
N ILE A 126 -10.36 11.04 -9.90
CA ILE A 126 -10.58 11.99 -8.82
C ILE A 126 -9.50 11.79 -7.77
N ILE A 127 -8.84 12.88 -7.41
CA ILE A 127 -7.87 12.93 -6.31
C ILE A 127 -8.59 13.53 -5.11
N LYS A 128 -8.92 12.72 -4.10
CA LYS A 128 -9.61 13.15 -2.90
C LYS A 128 -8.63 13.35 -1.74
N LEU A 129 -8.55 14.57 -1.23
CA LEU A 129 -7.65 14.96 -0.14
C LEU A 129 -8.24 14.58 1.23
N GLU A 130 -7.40 14.63 2.28
CA GLU A 130 -7.84 14.49 3.68
C GLU A 130 -8.93 15.48 4.07
N SER A 131 -8.88 16.71 3.54
CA SER A 131 -9.89 17.74 3.77
C SER A 131 -11.27 17.39 3.20
N GLY A 132 -11.36 16.36 2.36
CA GLY A 132 -12.53 16.04 1.54
C GLY A 132 -12.59 16.79 0.21
N GLU A 133 -11.65 17.70 -0.06
CA GLU A 133 -11.53 18.37 -1.36
C GLU A 133 -11.22 17.36 -2.47
N GLU A 134 -11.88 17.53 -3.61
CA GLU A 134 -11.68 16.70 -4.80
C GLU A 134 -11.00 17.51 -5.90
N LEU A 135 -9.86 16.99 -6.38
CA LEU A 135 -9.05 17.60 -7.41
C LEU A 135 -9.01 16.73 -8.67
N LYS A 136 -8.76 17.39 -9.81
CA LYS A 136 -8.52 16.75 -11.09
C LYS A 136 -7.03 16.79 -11.43
N ILE A 137 -6.58 15.79 -12.18
CA ILE A 137 -5.25 15.82 -12.78
C ILE A 137 -5.22 16.89 -13.89
N TYR A 138 -4.26 17.79 -13.81
CA TYR A 138 -4.00 18.83 -14.81
C TYR A 138 -3.11 18.28 -15.94
N GLU A 139 -1.98 17.68 -15.58
CA GLU A 139 -0.97 17.17 -16.54
C GLU A 139 -0.32 15.91 -15.97
N VAL A 140 -0.10 14.90 -16.81
CA VAL A 140 0.80 13.78 -16.48
C VAL A 140 2.20 14.21 -16.88
N LEU A 141 3.12 14.27 -15.90
CA LEU A 141 4.48 14.75 -16.09
C LEU A 141 5.42 13.63 -16.54
N ASP A 142 5.22 12.43 -15.98
CA ASP A 142 5.95 11.22 -16.36
C ASP A 142 5.17 9.97 -15.93
N SER A 143 5.37 8.85 -16.60
CA SER A 143 4.76 7.57 -16.23
C SER A 143 5.46 6.40 -16.91
N ASN A 144 5.61 5.29 -16.20
CA ASN A 144 6.08 4.04 -16.78
C ASN A 144 5.21 2.88 -16.30
N LYS A 145 4.68 2.11 -17.26
CA LYS A 145 3.85 0.93 -16.97
C LYS A 145 4.68 -0.23 -16.42
N GLU A 146 5.89 -0.45 -16.92
CA GLU A 146 6.75 -1.57 -16.50
C GLU A 146 7.31 -1.35 -15.09
N ASP A 147 7.65 -0.10 -14.75
CA ASP A 147 8.12 0.30 -13.41
C ASP A 147 6.95 0.67 -12.46
N ASP A 148 5.70 0.52 -12.93
CA ASP A 148 4.45 0.77 -12.21
C ASP A 148 4.40 2.12 -11.46
N TYR A 149 4.74 3.22 -12.12
CA TYR A 149 4.62 4.56 -11.54
C TYR A 149 3.95 5.58 -12.47
N ILE A 150 3.35 6.58 -11.85
CA ILE A 150 2.85 7.79 -12.51
C ILE A 150 3.15 9.01 -11.66
N ILE A 151 3.62 10.07 -12.30
CA ILE A 151 3.87 11.39 -11.73
C ILE A 151 3.01 12.41 -12.48
N PHE A 152 2.22 13.17 -11.74
CA PHE A 152 1.26 14.11 -12.33
C PHE A 152 1.16 15.40 -11.51
N LYS A 153 0.60 16.44 -12.11
CA LYS A 153 0.24 17.70 -11.43
C LYS A 153 -1.28 17.79 -11.30
N VAL A 154 -1.78 18.17 -10.13
CA VAL A 154 -3.21 18.46 -9.91
C VAL A 154 -3.56 19.88 -10.28
N ASN A 155 -4.83 20.12 -10.62
CA ASN A 155 -5.37 21.44 -10.89
C ASN A 155 -5.79 22.14 -9.59
N SER A 156 -4.91 22.96 -9.01
CA SER A 156 -5.20 23.75 -7.82
C SER A 156 -4.23 24.92 -7.68
N ASP A 157 -4.71 26.02 -7.09
CA ASP A 157 -3.89 27.18 -6.70
C ASP A 157 -3.40 27.10 -5.24
N ASN A 158 -3.78 26.03 -4.52
CA ASN A 158 -3.39 25.81 -3.13
C ASN A 158 -1.97 25.25 -3.01
N HIS A 159 -1.35 25.46 -1.85
CA HIS A 159 -0.12 24.78 -1.47
C HIS A 159 -0.42 23.52 -0.66
N PHE A 160 0.27 22.43 -0.97
CA PHE A 160 0.07 21.13 -0.32
C PHE A 160 1.20 20.79 0.64
N ASN A 161 0.87 20.04 1.70
CA ASN A 161 1.89 19.30 2.43
C ASN A 161 2.43 18.20 1.51
N PHE A 162 3.74 17.94 1.59
CA PHE A 162 4.42 17.03 0.69
C PHE A 162 5.56 16.31 1.41
N PHE A 163 6.05 15.26 0.78
CA PHE A 163 7.19 14.49 1.26
C PHE A 163 8.47 14.81 0.51
N ASN A 164 9.59 14.75 1.23
CA ASN A 164 10.89 14.60 0.62
C ASN A 164 11.12 13.12 0.27
N VAL A 165 11.87 12.88 -0.81
CA VAL A 165 12.35 11.55 -1.17
C VAL A 165 13.69 11.31 -0.50
N ALA A 166 13.85 10.15 0.13
CA ALA A 166 15.10 9.77 0.76
C ALA A 166 16.22 9.69 -0.28
N SER A 167 17.39 10.24 0.04
CA SER A 167 18.55 10.20 -0.87
C SER A 167 19.26 8.84 -0.90
N ASN A 168 19.13 8.08 0.19
CA ASN A 168 19.79 6.80 0.38
C ASN A 168 18.75 5.68 0.50
N LEU A 169 19.15 4.49 0.06
CA LEU A 169 18.38 3.28 0.28
C LEU A 169 18.54 2.82 1.74
N PRO A 170 17.45 2.50 2.45
CA PRO A 170 17.50 1.97 3.81
C PRO A 170 18.14 0.58 3.85
N GLU A 171 18.76 0.22 4.95
CA GLU A 171 19.29 -1.13 5.16
C GLU A 171 18.18 -2.15 5.46
N ILE A 172 18.47 -3.43 5.20
CA ILE A 172 17.56 -4.52 5.60
C ILE A 172 17.48 -4.54 7.13
N GLY A 173 16.25 -4.58 7.66
CA GLY A 173 15.98 -4.51 9.09
C GLY A 173 15.62 -3.12 9.59
N GLU A 174 15.82 -2.05 8.80
CA GLU A 174 15.36 -0.72 9.18
C GLU A 174 13.84 -0.65 9.29
N GLU A 175 13.36 0.05 10.33
CA GLU A 175 11.95 0.29 10.55
C GLU A 175 11.38 1.26 9.51
N VAL A 176 10.18 0.94 9.03
CA VAL A 176 9.46 1.72 8.04
C VAL A 176 7.98 1.73 8.38
N PHE A 177 7.26 2.70 7.83
CA PHE A 177 5.81 2.77 7.94
C PHE A 177 5.18 3.21 6.63
N ALA A 178 3.92 2.86 6.43
CA ALA A 178 3.14 3.30 5.28
C ALA A 178 1.89 4.03 5.74
N ILE A 179 1.46 4.98 4.92
CA ILE A 179 0.18 5.67 5.07
C ILE A 179 -0.59 5.42 3.77
N GLY A 180 -1.83 4.96 3.87
CA GLY A 180 -2.66 4.76 2.69
C GLY A 180 -4.14 4.81 3.02
N ASN A 181 -4.97 4.59 2.01
CA ASN A 181 -6.43 4.60 2.11
C ASN A 181 -7.00 3.23 1.74
N PRO A 182 -6.78 2.17 2.53
CA PRO A 182 -7.29 0.84 2.21
C PRO A 182 -8.81 0.77 2.36
N LYS A 183 -9.51 0.22 1.35
CA LYS A 183 -10.97 0.02 1.35
C LYS A 183 -11.82 1.27 1.69
N GLY A 184 -11.30 2.47 1.44
CA GLY A 184 -11.96 3.74 1.79
C GLY A 184 -11.86 4.13 3.26
N LEU A 185 -11.14 3.35 4.08
CA LEU A 185 -10.75 3.75 5.42
C LEU A 185 -9.58 4.73 5.28
N GLU A 186 -9.92 6.02 5.33
CA GLU A 186 -8.97 7.10 5.09
C GLU A 186 -7.80 7.05 6.10
N HIS A 187 -6.56 7.20 5.59
CA HIS A 187 -5.32 7.36 6.36
C HIS A 187 -5.00 6.23 7.36
N THR A 188 -5.05 4.99 6.89
CA THR A 188 -4.54 3.84 7.66
C THR A 188 -3.02 3.88 7.75
N LEU A 189 -2.52 3.71 8.97
CA LEU A 189 -1.09 3.62 9.30
C LEU A 189 -0.71 2.15 9.52
N SER A 190 0.34 1.68 8.86
CA SER A 190 0.96 0.37 9.13
C SER A 190 2.47 0.52 9.34
N LYS A 191 3.07 -0.34 10.18
CA LYS A 191 4.50 -0.35 10.49
C LYS A 191 5.11 -1.69 10.13
N GLY A 192 6.37 -1.70 9.72
CA GLY A 192 7.13 -2.91 9.44
C GLY A 192 8.63 -2.63 9.35
N ILE A 193 9.35 -3.50 8.66
CA ILE A 193 10.77 -3.38 8.37
C ILE A 193 11.06 -3.67 6.90
N ILE A 194 12.19 -3.17 6.41
CA ILE A 194 12.75 -3.64 5.14
C ILE A 194 13.18 -5.10 5.28
N SER A 195 12.58 -5.98 4.49
CA SER A 195 12.88 -7.42 4.47
C SER A 195 13.88 -7.81 3.38
N GLY A 196 14.04 -6.97 2.35
CA GLY A 196 14.98 -7.22 1.27
C GLY A 196 14.69 -6.40 0.03
N TYR A 197 15.50 -6.60 -0.99
CA TYR A 197 15.36 -5.99 -2.30
C TYR A 197 15.21 -7.06 -3.38
N ARG A 198 14.42 -6.78 -4.42
CA ARG A 198 14.19 -7.66 -5.58
C ARG A 198 14.45 -6.90 -6.88
N GLY A 199 14.68 -7.65 -7.95
CA GLY A 199 15.11 -7.11 -9.24
C GLY A 199 16.64 -6.94 -9.32
N ASN A 200 17.14 -6.74 -10.54
CA ASN A 200 18.59 -6.67 -10.81
C ASN A 200 19.20 -5.37 -10.29
N SER A 201 18.41 -4.29 -10.25
CA SER A 201 18.83 -2.95 -9.81
C SER A 201 18.13 -2.54 -8.52
N ARG A 202 17.53 -3.49 -7.77
CA ARG A 202 16.77 -3.25 -6.54
C ARG A 202 15.54 -2.37 -6.75
N GLU A 203 14.87 -2.56 -7.88
CA GLU A 203 13.66 -1.84 -8.28
C GLU A 203 12.48 -2.07 -7.33
N ILE A 204 12.52 -3.17 -6.56
CA ILE A 204 11.43 -3.57 -5.67
C ILE A 204 11.97 -3.72 -4.24
N ILE A 205 11.30 -3.07 -3.31
CA ILE A 205 11.49 -3.18 -1.86
C ILE A 205 10.52 -4.23 -1.33
N GLN A 206 11.02 -5.24 -0.63
CA GLN A 206 10.20 -6.16 0.15
C GLN A 206 10.11 -5.64 1.58
N THR A 207 8.90 -5.61 2.14
CA THR A 207 8.65 -5.11 3.50
C THR A 207 7.72 -6.05 4.27
N THR A 208 7.77 -6.00 5.60
CA THR A 208 6.75 -6.60 6.47
C THR A 208 5.57 -5.66 6.73
N THR A 209 5.67 -4.39 6.32
CA THR A 209 4.58 -3.41 6.44
C THR A 209 3.34 -3.94 5.74
N GLU A 210 2.23 -4.03 6.46
CA GLU A 210 0.97 -4.52 5.90
C GLU A 210 0.46 -3.57 4.81
N ILE A 211 0.25 -4.13 3.61
CA ILE A 211 -0.26 -3.44 2.43
C ILE A 211 -1.49 -4.21 1.95
N THR A 212 -2.61 -3.52 1.77
CA THR A 212 -3.88 -4.15 1.35
C THR A 212 -4.51 -3.37 0.19
N HIS A 213 -5.64 -3.87 -0.33
CA HIS A 213 -6.36 -3.20 -1.41
C HIS A 213 -6.72 -1.75 -1.04
N GLY A 214 -6.33 -0.80 -1.90
CA GLY A 214 -6.45 0.64 -1.68
C GLY A 214 -5.18 1.32 -1.14
N SER A 215 -4.22 0.56 -0.61
CA SER A 215 -2.89 1.09 -0.24
C SER A 215 -2.00 1.32 -1.47
N SER A 216 -2.19 0.61 -2.59
CA SER A 216 -1.40 0.78 -3.83
C SER A 216 -1.25 2.25 -4.21
N GLY A 217 -0.01 2.68 -4.44
CA GLY A 217 0.36 4.05 -4.77
C GLY A 217 0.68 4.94 -3.56
N GLY A 218 0.42 4.49 -2.33
CA GLY A 218 0.78 5.20 -1.10
C GLY A 218 2.30 5.23 -0.82
N PRO A 219 2.78 6.14 0.05
CA PRO A 219 4.18 6.21 0.41
C PRO A 219 4.58 5.13 1.42
N LEU A 220 5.71 4.49 1.18
CA LEU A 220 6.51 3.80 2.18
C LEU A 220 7.59 4.77 2.69
N LEU A 221 7.66 4.95 4.00
CA LEU A 221 8.42 6.00 4.68
C LEU A 221 9.43 5.39 5.65
N ASN A 222 10.63 5.98 5.72
CA ASN A 222 11.58 5.71 6.80
C ASN A 222 11.17 6.45 8.10
N MET A 223 11.83 6.16 9.22
CA MET A 223 11.51 6.80 10.51
C MET A 223 11.90 8.29 10.62
N THR A 224 12.42 8.91 9.55
CA THR A 224 12.59 10.38 9.45
C THR A 224 11.45 11.06 8.69
N GLY A 225 10.52 10.28 8.10
CA GLY A 225 9.38 10.78 7.33
C GLY A 225 9.69 11.07 5.86
N GLU A 226 10.75 10.48 5.32
CA GLU A 226 11.12 10.57 3.90
C GLU A 226 10.62 9.35 3.14
N VAL A 227 10.19 9.57 1.89
CA VAL A 227 9.70 8.50 1.00
C VAL A 227 10.86 7.68 0.48
N ILE A 228 10.78 6.37 0.71
CA ILE A 228 11.72 5.37 0.18
C ILE A 228 11.08 4.53 -0.92
N GLY A 229 9.75 4.46 -0.99
CA GLY A 229 9.06 3.65 -2.00
C GLY A 229 7.59 3.96 -2.15
N ILE A 230 6.99 3.37 -3.19
CA ILE A 230 5.56 3.43 -3.51
C ILE A 230 4.96 2.06 -3.24
N THR A 231 4.11 1.93 -2.22
CA THR A 231 3.49 0.64 -1.85
C THR A 231 2.71 0.07 -3.02
N THR A 232 2.90 -1.20 -3.36
CA THR A 232 2.23 -1.85 -4.51
C THR A 232 1.68 -3.22 -4.13
N MET A 233 0.51 -3.55 -4.65
CA MET A 233 -0.16 -4.82 -4.43
C MET A 233 -0.10 -5.65 -5.72
N GLY A 234 0.41 -6.88 -5.66
CA GLY A 234 0.38 -7.81 -6.81
C GLY A 234 1.67 -8.54 -7.16
N ILE A 235 2.76 -8.35 -6.41
CA ILE A 235 4.08 -8.95 -6.72
C ILE A 235 4.35 -10.25 -5.93
N GLY A 236 3.37 -10.86 -5.25
CA GLY A 236 3.63 -12.10 -4.50
C GLY A 236 2.44 -12.93 -4.02
N GLU A 237 2.78 -14.09 -3.47
CA GLU A 237 1.89 -14.99 -2.74
C GLU A 237 1.66 -14.49 -1.30
N ALA A 238 0.66 -15.05 -0.61
CA ALA A 238 0.19 -14.56 0.69
C ALA A 238 1.33 -14.31 1.71
N ASN A 239 1.27 -13.16 2.38
CA ASN A 239 2.20 -12.63 3.39
C ASN A 239 3.52 -11.99 2.89
N LEU A 240 3.65 -11.69 1.60
CA LEU A 240 4.74 -10.83 1.10
C LEU A 240 4.20 -9.46 0.65
N ASN A 241 4.75 -8.39 1.20
CA ASN A 241 4.40 -7.01 0.84
C ASN A 241 5.56 -6.34 0.10
N PHE A 242 5.22 -5.50 -0.89
CA PHE A 242 6.21 -4.87 -1.76
C PHE A 242 5.94 -3.38 -1.97
N ALA A 243 6.99 -2.65 -2.30
CA ALA A 243 6.94 -1.28 -2.77
C ALA A 243 7.90 -1.10 -3.95
N ILE A 244 7.53 -0.25 -4.91
CA ILE A 244 8.45 0.21 -5.94
C ILE A 244 9.47 1.13 -5.29
N ASN A 245 10.74 0.94 -5.57
CA ASN A 245 11.82 1.74 -5.02
C ASN A 245 11.77 3.17 -5.57
N MET A 246 11.60 4.17 -4.70
CA MET A 246 11.46 5.57 -5.15
C MET A 246 12.76 6.09 -5.78
N ASN A 247 13.93 5.56 -5.38
CA ASN A 247 15.22 5.97 -5.91
C ASN A 247 15.49 5.47 -7.34
N THR A 248 14.73 4.50 -7.85
CA THR A 248 14.85 4.05 -9.25
C THR A 248 13.99 4.86 -10.20
N ILE A 249 13.09 5.72 -9.70
CA ILE A 249 12.22 6.56 -10.50
C ILE A 249 12.96 7.87 -10.86
N PRO A 250 13.00 8.26 -12.14
CA PRO A 250 13.74 9.44 -12.59
C PRO A 250 12.99 10.74 -12.25
N ILE A 251 13.00 11.13 -10.97
CA ILE A 251 12.48 12.43 -10.52
C ILE A 251 13.49 13.50 -10.91
N THR A 252 13.42 13.95 -12.16
CA THR A 252 14.37 14.94 -12.67
C THR A 252 14.17 16.29 -11.98
N SER A 253 15.25 17.07 -11.84
CA SER A 253 15.15 18.44 -11.37
C SER A 253 14.20 19.29 -12.22
N ASN A 254 13.88 18.88 -13.45
CA ASN A 254 12.95 19.59 -14.33
C ASN A 254 11.49 19.38 -13.91
N ILE A 255 11.14 18.22 -13.37
CA ILE A 255 9.82 17.96 -12.76
C ILE A 255 9.64 18.89 -11.56
N ILE A 256 10.66 19.02 -10.71
CA ILE A 256 10.63 19.87 -9.51
C ILE A 256 10.79 21.37 -9.86
N LYS A 257 11.54 21.73 -10.91
CA LYS A 257 11.78 23.14 -11.32
C LYS A 257 10.66 23.78 -12.13
N LYS A 258 9.62 23.05 -12.55
CA LYS A 258 8.37 23.65 -13.10
C LYS A 258 7.61 24.53 -12.07
N GLU A 259 8.21 24.77 -10.89
CA GLU A 259 7.77 25.65 -9.80
C GLU A 259 8.12 27.14 -9.97
N LYS A 260 8.91 27.55 -10.98
CA LYS A 260 9.29 28.95 -11.20
C LYS A 260 8.68 29.57 -12.44
#